data_AF-W6Q7P7-F1
#
_entry.id   AF-W6Q7P7-F1
#
_cell.length_a   1.000
_cell.length_b   1.000
_cell.length_c   1.000
_cell.angle_alpha   90.00
_cell.angle_beta   90.00
_cell.angle_gamma   90.00
#
_symmetry.space_group_name_H-M   'P 1'
#
loop_
_entity.id
_entity.type
_entity.pdbx_description
1 polymer ?
#
loop_
_entity_poly.entity_id
_entity_poly.type
_entity_poly.pdbx_seq_one_letter_code
_entity_poly.pdbx_strand_id
1 'polypeptide(L)'
;MVTSTPVSFALFKCPKTVMQLPSLPLRIRPSHLFRPFHSSVAVAKTPDVFANSLRKTLEAHRSTNRSRLIRKIYPVEDPAGLWRPEIPSKSRADYQPTVEPALPDSEYSPDTPDPGSKRRQKKRASLVDIPSHQSLISQRGEDAIQPAGTGRPAQSPWLTNLELSRANAEITLDAEIRALHQYLSLRARERDRVEKLRTEVASLLKTVVPHAPRVIGSHCTGLVLAHSDLDFILPYEDPSRSLERDRRPSPTRPQIQDAHIRLLRQVQRALQHTDIFDNVKISDKRNPSLSARHRPTGLLLQFYCGEDIPAITEYLQDYQAEYPALRPLYAVTRTLLEARGLFGSSQASVGPDALAMLVVAFLKMNHGRFPGPNSLGDQFLALLQFYGTQVDLKSVGVAVDPPGLFSTDMLPVARGADETAHQRGQRSLINVKRTAAGKLNMPLFIFVL
;
A
#
# COMPACT_ATOMS: atom_id res chain seq x y z
N MET A 1 -59.65 -9.18 -17.72
CA MET A 1 -60.68 -9.31 -16.67
C MET A 1 -60.07 -10.01 -15.46
N VAL A 2 -60.03 -9.30 -14.32
CA VAL A 2 -60.34 -9.81 -12.96
C VAL A 2 -59.50 -11.01 -12.48
N THR A 3 -58.33 -10.77 -11.88
CA THR A 3 -58.02 -10.72 -10.41
C THR A 3 -58.14 -12.04 -9.66
N SER A 4 -57.07 -12.42 -8.93
CA SER A 4 -57.15 -13.19 -7.69
C SER A 4 -55.79 -13.18 -6.95
N THR A 5 -55.70 -12.37 -5.91
CA THR A 5 -54.89 -12.58 -4.69
C THR A 5 -55.68 -13.50 -3.71
N PRO A 6 -55.29 -13.80 -2.44
CA PRO A 6 -54.02 -13.65 -1.67
C PRO A 6 -53.69 -14.86 -0.72
N VAL A 7 -52.71 -14.66 0.17
CA VAL A 7 -52.68 -14.99 1.64
C VAL A 7 -51.57 -15.96 2.13
N SER A 8 -50.78 -15.42 3.07
CA SER A 8 -49.74 -16.02 3.93
C SER A 8 -50.29 -16.80 5.13
N PHE A 9 -49.49 -17.71 5.73
CA PHE A 9 -49.54 -18.04 7.17
C PHE A 9 -48.18 -18.55 7.70
N ALA A 10 -47.96 -18.41 9.01
CA ALA A 10 -46.68 -18.46 9.72
C ALA A 10 -46.52 -19.64 10.70
N LEU A 11 -45.24 -19.87 11.10
CA LEU A 11 -44.70 -20.33 12.41
C LEU A 11 -44.97 -21.75 12.96
N PHE A 12 -43.89 -22.45 13.41
CA PHE A 12 -43.84 -23.23 14.67
C PHE A 12 -42.39 -23.51 15.18
N LYS A 13 -42.25 -23.69 16.50
CA LYS A 13 -41.06 -23.62 17.41
C LYS A 13 -40.42 -25.01 17.78
N CYS A 14 -39.07 -25.03 17.99
CA CYS A 14 -38.19 -25.60 19.07
C CYS A 14 -38.49 -26.95 19.82
N PRO A 15 -37.67 -27.49 20.79
CA PRO A 15 -36.21 -27.41 21.13
C PRO A 15 -35.58 -28.78 21.65
N LYS A 16 -34.29 -28.81 22.09
CA LYS A 16 -33.76 -29.28 23.44
C LYS A 16 -32.27 -29.68 23.48
N THR A 17 -31.76 -29.86 24.70
CA THR A 17 -30.43 -29.52 25.29
C THR A 17 -29.78 -30.72 26.03
N VAL A 18 -28.48 -30.64 26.43
CA VAL A 18 -27.85 -30.98 27.77
C VAL A 18 -26.52 -31.80 27.78
N MET A 19 -25.45 -31.19 28.38
CA MET A 19 -24.33 -31.61 29.33
C MET A 19 -23.59 -32.99 29.25
N GLN A 20 -22.36 -33.29 29.76
CA GLN A 20 -21.34 -32.73 30.71
C GLN A 20 -19.97 -33.51 30.61
N LEU A 21 -18.89 -32.98 31.23
CA LEU A 21 -17.45 -33.40 31.43
C LEU A 21 -17.23 -34.61 32.41
N PRO A 22 -16.02 -35.23 32.72
CA PRO A 22 -14.70 -34.60 33.12
C PRO A 22 -13.32 -35.39 33.05
N SER A 23 -12.23 -34.73 33.53
CA SER A 23 -11.02 -35.22 34.32
C SER A 23 -9.58 -35.47 33.72
N LEU A 24 -8.55 -35.01 34.47
CA LEU A 24 -7.04 -35.11 34.38
C LEU A 24 -6.51 -36.16 35.42
N PRO A 25 -5.20 -36.45 35.71
CA PRO A 25 -3.88 -35.78 35.43
C PRO A 25 -2.62 -36.70 35.19
N LEU A 26 -1.38 -36.15 35.07
CA LEU A 26 -0.15 -36.59 35.81
C LEU A 26 1.15 -35.83 35.42
N ARG A 27 2.01 -35.60 36.43
CA ARG A 27 3.35 -34.95 36.46
C ARG A 27 4.48 -35.93 36.04
N ILE A 28 5.66 -35.41 35.65
CA ILE A 28 7.03 -35.74 36.15
C ILE A 28 8.11 -34.84 35.46
N ARG A 29 9.11 -34.41 36.24
CA ARG A 29 10.46 -33.85 35.93
C ARG A 29 11.42 -34.50 36.96
N PRO A 30 12.78 -34.37 36.97
CA PRO A 30 13.80 -33.82 36.04
C PRO A 30 15.02 -34.81 35.83
N SER A 31 16.12 -34.59 35.08
CA SER A 31 17.32 -33.79 35.43
C SER A 31 18.64 -34.33 34.75
N HIS A 32 19.67 -33.44 34.60
CA HIS A 32 21.15 -33.70 34.50
C HIS A 32 21.76 -34.27 33.18
N LEU A 33 22.95 -33.94 32.62
CA LEU A 33 24.15 -33.12 32.97
C LEU A 33 25.16 -33.08 31.75
N PHE A 34 26.08 -32.08 31.75
CA PHE A 34 27.42 -31.95 31.06
C PHE A 34 27.53 -31.64 29.54
N ARG A 35 28.51 -30.88 29.00
CA ARG A 35 29.60 -30.00 29.49
C ARG A 35 30.06 -29.05 28.33
N PRO A 36 30.81 -27.97 28.63
CA PRO A 36 31.13 -26.84 27.76
C PRO A 36 32.60 -26.81 27.26
N PHE A 37 32.88 -26.11 26.16
CA PHE A 37 34.13 -25.42 25.78
C PHE A 37 33.75 -24.45 24.63
N HIS A 38 34.09 -23.15 24.57
CA HIS A 38 35.30 -22.44 24.95
C HIS A 38 35.00 -21.06 25.57
N SER A 39 35.75 -20.76 26.62
CA SER A 39 35.95 -19.43 27.20
C SER A 39 37.18 -18.76 26.59
N SER A 40 37.03 -17.51 26.15
CA SER A 40 38.00 -16.39 26.19
C SER A 40 37.52 -15.37 25.15
N VAL A 41 37.23 -14.10 25.45
CA VAL A 41 38.00 -13.13 26.23
C VAL A 41 37.02 -12.18 26.92
N ALA A 42 37.28 -11.87 28.19
CA ALA A 42 36.60 -10.81 28.91
C ALA A 42 36.97 -9.45 28.29
N VAL A 43 35.99 -8.74 27.73
CA VAL A 43 36.10 -7.30 27.48
C VAL A 43 35.31 -6.61 28.56
N ALA A 44 36.03 -5.89 29.42
CA ALA A 44 35.46 -5.06 30.47
C ALA A 44 34.43 -4.09 29.88
N LYS A 45 33.28 -3.96 30.56
CA LYS A 45 32.23 -2.98 30.24
C LYS A 45 32.77 -1.57 30.50
N THR A 46 33.32 -0.92 29.49
CA THR A 46 33.28 0.55 29.44
C THR A 46 31.95 0.97 28.80
N PRO A 47 31.21 1.93 29.37
CA PRO A 47 29.99 2.43 28.74
C PRO A 47 30.36 3.06 27.39
N ASP A 48 29.81 2.53 26.30
CA ASP A 48 30.04 2.99 24.91
C ASP A 48 29.38 4.37 24.63
N VAL A 49 28.71 4.94 25.64
CA VAL A 49 28.05 6.25 25.58
C VAL A 49 28.39 7.04 26.84
N PHE A 50 29.10 8.14 26.64
CA PHE A 50 29.43 9.10 27.69
C PHE A 50 28.43 10.26 27.61
N ALA A 51 27.45 10.26 28.53
CA ALA A 51 26.36 11.25 28.57
C ALA A 51 26.86 12.71 28.58
N ASN A 52 28.06 12.94 29.12
CA ASN A 52 28.62 14.27 29.31
C ASN A 52 29.67 14.62 28.24
N SER A 53 29.91 13.76 27.25
CA SER A 53 30.91 14.01 26.22
C SER A 53 30.61 13.25 24.93
N LEU A 54 30.06 13.97 23.95
CA LEU A 54 29.83 13.46 22.60
C LEU A 54 31.15 13.04 21.94
N ARG A 55 32.23 13.80 22.16
CA ARG A 55 33.57 13.50 21.62
C ARG A 55 34.07 12.13 22.06
N LYS A 56 33.97 11.82 23.36
CA LYS A 56 34.39 10.51 23.90
C LYS A 56 33.51 9.36 23.40
N THR A 57 32.21 9.60 23.24
CA THR A 57 31.26 8.62 22.67
C THR A 57 31.61 8.27 21.22
N LEU A 58 31.91 9.29 20.40
CA LEU A 58 32.29 9.08 19.01
C LEU A 58 33.65 8.40 18.87
N GLU A 59 34.60 8.70 19.75
CA GLU A 59 35.93 8.09 19.74
C GLU A 59 35.89 6.61 20.15
N ALA A 60 35.08 6.27 21.17
CA ALA A 60 34.78 4.88 21.54
C ALA A 60 34.15 4.11 20.37
N HIS A 61 33.12 4.67 19.72
CA HIS A 61 32.44 4.02 18.59
C HIS A 61 33.35 3.85 17.36
N ARG A 62 34.26 4.80 17.12
CA ARG A 62 35.29 4.71 16.07
C ARG A 62 36.32 3.62 16.40
N SER A 63 36.72 3.48 17.66
CA SER A 63 37.64 2.43 18.09
C SER A 63 37.02 1.03 17.99
N THR A 64 35.74 0.87 18.34
CA THR A 64 34.97 -0.38 18.22
C THR A 64 34.77 -0.80 16.76
N ASN A 65 34.60 0.15 15.84
CA ASN A 65 34.55 -0.16 14.41
C ASN A 65 35.93 -0.54 13.84
N ARG A 66 37.01 0.02 14.39
CA ARG A 66 38.39 -0.30 13.98
C ARG A 66 38.86 -1.67 14.47
N SER A 67 38.30 -2.19 15.56
CA SER A 67 38.66 -3.49 16.14
C SER A 67 37.89 -4.69 15.56
N ARG A 68 36.96 -4.49 14.62
CA ARG A 68 36.22 -5.58 13.95
C ARG A 68 37.00 -6.14 12.75
N LEU A 69 37.33 -7.43 12.80
CA LEU A 69 38.18 -8.14 11.83
C LEU A 69 37.53 -8.40 10.45
N ILE A 70 36.23 -8.14 10.26
CA ILE A 70 35.55 -8.32 8.97
C ILE A 70 35.02 -6.98 8.46
N ARG A 71 35.66 -6.47 7.40
CA ARG A 71 35.27 -5.26 6.68
C ARG A 71 34.23 -5.62 5.61
N LYS A 72 33.02 -5.07 5.68
CA LYS A 72 32.09 -5.07 4.54
C LYS A 72 32.53 -3.99 3.55
N ILE A 73 33.01 -4.42 2.39
CA ILE A 73 33.27 -3.57 1.23
C ILE A 73 31.96 -3.47 0.45
N TYR A 74 31.46 -2.27 0.25
CA TYR A 74 30.44 -2.03 -0.79
C TYR A 74 31.21 -1.79 -2.10
N PRO A 75 30.86 -2.48 -3.20
CA PRO A 75 31.47 -2.21 -4.49
C PRO A 75 31.26 -0.74 -4.86
N VAL A 76 32.33 -0.11 -5.34
CA VAL A 76 32.42 1.32 -5.71
C VAL A 76 31.89 1.57 -7.12
N GLU A 77 31.47 0.53 -7.84
CA GLU A 77 30.92 0.65 -9.18
C GLU A 77 29.42 0.37 -9.19
N ASP A 78 28.66 1.33 -9.70
CA ASP A 78 27.21 1.22 -9.90
C ASP A 78 26.92 0.22 -11.02
N PRO A 79 26.01 -0.76 -10.84
CA PRO A 79 25.54 -1.60 -11.93
C PRO A 79 24.85 -0.74 -12.99
N ALA A 80 25.22 -0.93 -14.26
CA ALA A 80 24.67 -0.19 -15.38
C ALA A 80 23.13 -0.28 -15.43
N GLY A 81 22.47 0.88 -15.54
CA GLY A 81 21.01 0.96 -15.75
C GLY A 81 20.19 1.62 -14.63
N LEU A 82 20.79 1.94 -13.49
CA LEU A 82 20.12 2.72 -12.43
C LEU A 82 20.35 4.21 -12.61
N TRP A 83 19.44 4.88 -13.33
CA TRP A 83 19.42 6.34 -13.36
C TRP A 83 19.02 6.89 -11.99
N ARG A 84 19.91 7.69 -11.39
CA ARG A 84 19.65 8.49 -10.20
C ARG A 84 19.51 9.95 -10.65
N PRO A 85 18.43 10.68 -10.29
CA PRO A 85 18.30 12.09 -10.64
C PRO A 85 19.47 12.90 -10.07
N GLU A 86 20.02 13.83 -10.85
CA GLU A 86 20.97 14.81 -10.33
C GLU A 86 20.27 15.71 -9.30
N ILE A 87 20.72 15.61 -8.04
CA ILE A 87 20.26 16.48 -6.96
C ILE A 87 20.98 17.82 -7.13
N PRO A 88 20.26 18.95 -7.32
CA PRO A 88 20.86 20.27 -7.39
C PRO A 88 21.75 20.52 -6.17
N SER A 89 22.91 21.15 -6.36
CA SER A 89 23.92 21.36 -5.31
C SER A 89 23.38 22.02 -4.04
N LYS A 90 22.34 22.85 -4.17
CA LYS A 90 21.61 23.51 -3.06
C LYS A 90 20.80 22.58 -2.16
N SER A 91 20.60 21.32 -2.57
CA SER A 91 19.79 20.32 -1.87
C SER A 91 20.62 19.17 -1.29
N ARG A 92 21.96 19.27 -1.35
CA ARG A 92 22.87 18.31 -0.70
C ARG A 92 23.03 18.68 0.78
N ALA A 93 23.16 17.66 1.64
CA ALA A 93 23.33 17.84 3.09
C ALA A 93 24.58 18.65 3.48
N ASP A 94 25.51 18.82 2.55
CA ASP A 94 26.80 19.50 2.74
C ASP A 94 26.80 20.93 2.15
N TYR A 95 25.66 21.45 1.69
CA TYR A 95 25.58 22.79 1.09
C TYR A 95 25.67 23.87 2.17
N GLN A 96 26.79 24.60 2.20
CA GLN A 96 26.89 25.89 2.90
C GLN A 96 26.80 27.05 1.90
N PRO A 97 26.01 28.11 2.17
CA PRO A 97 26.07 29.34 1.40
C PRO A 97 27.42 30.02 1.62
N THR A 98 28.07 30.46 0.53
CA THR A 98 29.30 31.23 0.61
C THR A 98 29.04 32.56 1.32
N VAL A 99 29.59 32.70 2.53
CA VAL A 99 29.72 33.99 3.21
C VAL A 99 31.05 34.60 2.77
N GLU A 100 30.96 35.82 2.24
CA GLU A 100 32.08 36.66 1.83
C GLU A 100 32.94 37.04 3.05
N PRO A 101 34.26 36.85 3.04
CA PRO A 101 35.08 37.09 4.23
C PRO A 101 35.38 38.57 4.44
N ALA A 102 35.05 39.07 5.63
CA ALA A 102 35.65 40.28 6.19
C ALA A 102 37.12 40.00 6.57
N LEU A 103 38.02 40.87 6.13
CA LEU A 103 39.45 40.84 6.47
C LEU A 103 39.70 41.44 7.87
N PRO A 104 40.78 41.00 8.57
CA PRO A 104 41.12 41.43 9.92
C PRO A 104 41.98 42.71 9.96
N ASP A 105 41.84 43.43 11.07
CA ASP A 105 42.70 44.54 11.51
C ASP A 105 44.18 44.12 11.63
N SER A 106 45.08 44.88 11.00
CA SER A 106 46.43 45.10 11.53
C SER A 106 46.93 46.49 11.11
N GLU A 107 47.25 47.31 12.10
CA GLU A 107 47.98 48.57 11.95
C GLU A 107 49.39 48.34 11.38
N TYR A 108 49.78 49.07 10.34
CA TYR A 108 51.01 49.87 10.20
C TYR A 108 51.09 50.48 8.77
N SER A 109 51.10 51.81 8.69
CA SER A 109 51.34 52.68 7.51
C SER A 109 52.84 52.71 7.10
N PRO A 110 53.27 53.44 6.04
CA PRO A 110 52.60 53.98 4.83
C PRO A 110 53.34 53.66 3.50
N ASP A 111 52.70 53.83 2.35
CA ASP A 111 53.21 54.63 1.21
C ASP A 111 52.28 54.51 -0.03
N THR A 112 51.86 55.67 -0.53
CA THR A 112 51.17 55.98 -1.80
C THR A 112 52.10 55.77 -3.02
N PRO A 113 51.66 55.72 -4.31
CA PRO A 113 50.45 56.34 -4.90
C PRO A 113 49.63 55.52 -5.95
N ASP A 114 48.44 56.05 -6.27
CA ASP A 114 47.53 55.79 -7.41
C ASP A 114 48.21 56.13 -8.78
N PRO A 115 47.63 55.99 -10.03
CA PRO A 115 46.23 55.73 -10.42
C PRO A 115 45.98 54.82 -11.66
N GLY A 116 44.73 54.46 -11.97
CA GLY A 116 44.43 53.89 -13.30
C GLY A 116 43.02 53.33 -13.62
N SER A 117 42.07 54.22 -13.90
CA SER A 117 40.76 53.95 -14.50
C SER A 117 40.75 53.05 -15.78
N LYS A 118 39.69 52.24 -16.00
CA LYS A 118 38.73 52.36 -17.16
C LYS A 118 37.84 51.12 -17.43
N ARG A 119 36.54 51.44 -17.57
CA ARG A 119 35.54 51.01 -18.57
C ARG A 119 35.25 49.51 -18.84
N ARG A 120 33.98 49.17 -18.52
CA ARG A 120 32.95 48.53 -19.39
C ARG A 120 33.43 47.98 -20.74
N GLN A 121 33.16 46.69 -20.99
CA GLN A 121 32.57 46.26 -22.27
C GLN A 121 31.80 44.94 -22.14
N LYS A 122 30.53 44.99 -22.54
CA LYS A 122 29.68 43.84 -22.88
C LYS A 122 30.27 43.12 -24.09
N LYS A 123 30.30 41.78 -24.07
CA LYS A 123 30.45 40.99 -25.30
C LYS A 123 29.39 39.89 -25.35
N ARG A 124 28.56 39.98 -26.39
CA ARG A 124 27.67 38.95 -26.92
C ARG A 124 28.47 37.66 -27.15
N ALA A 125 27.87 36.53 -26.82
CA ALA A 125 28.18 35.25 -27.44
C ALA A 125 26.89 34.65 -28.02
N SER A 126 27.07 34.10 -29.20
CA SER A 126 26.12 33.67 -30.21
C SER A 126 25.61 32.24 -30.01
N LEU A 127 24.37 32.04 -30.44
CA LEU A 127 23.79 30.87 -31.10
C LEU A 127 24.62 29.56 -31.09
N VAL A 128 24.16 28.58 -30.32
CA VAL A 128 24.31 27.14 -30.62
C VAL A 128 22.96 26.49 -30.29
N ASP A 129 22.50 25.69 -31.24
CA ASP A 129 21.16 25.12 -31.33
C ASP A 129 20.69 24.36 -30.08
N ILE A 130 19.43 24.59 -29.71
CA ILE A 130 18.68 23.81 -28.73
C ILE A 130 17.96 22.70 -29.50
N PRO A 131 18.29 21.41 -29.32
CA PRO A 131 17.40 20.35 -29.75
C PRO A 131 16.21 20.32 -28.79
N SER A 132 15.02 20.40 -29.38
CA SER A 132 13.71 20.23 -28.74
C SER A 132 13.67 19.04 -27.78
N HIS A 133 13.25 19.29 -26.55
CA HIS A 133 12.86 18.28 -25.55
C HIS A 133 11.55 17.56 -25.96
N GLN A 134 11.59 16.81 -27.05
CA GLN A 134 10.65 15.72 -27.30
C GLN A 134 11.40 14.40 -27.10
N SER A 135 10.75 13.46 -26.39
CA SER A 135 11.09 12.01 -26.30
C SER A 135 11.73 11.39 -25.05
N LEU A 136 11.72 12.03 -23.86
CA LEU A 136 12.15 11.32 -22.64
C LEU A 136 11.06 10.47 -21.94
N ILE A 137 9.82 10.50 -22.42
CA ILE A 137 8.78 9.51 -22.07
C ILE A 137 8.89 8.25 -22.95
N SER A 138 9.56 8.35 -24.10
CA SER A 138 9.64 7.29 -25.10
C SER A 138 10.61 6.17 -24.73
N GLN A 139 11.64 6.44 -23.93
CA GLN A 139 12.71 5.46 -23.68
C GLN A 139 12.49 4.55 -22.45
N ARG A 140 11.45 4.79 -21.62
CA ARG A 140 11.17 3.96 -20.44
C ARG A 140 9.89 3.12 -20.56
N GLY A 141 9.32 3.09 -21.76
CA GLY A 141 8.31 2.11 -22.20
C GLY A 141 8.91 0.97 -23.02
N GLU A 142 10.24 0.93 -23.21
CA GLU A 142 10.93 -0.05 -24.07
C GLU A 142 11.26 -1.38 -23.38
N ASP A 143 11.17 -1.47 -22.05
CA ASP A 143 10.84 -2.74 -21.40
C ASP A 143 9.32 -2.98 -21.52
N ALA A 144 8.82 -2.85 -22.75
CA ALA A 144 7.56 -3.44 -23.12
C ALA A 144 7.63 -4.90 -22.69
N ILE A 145 6.52 -5.42 -22.15
CA ILE A 145 6.26 -6.86 -22.17
C ILE A 145 6.72 -7.31 -23.55
N GLN A 146 7.86 -8.02 -23.64
CA GLN A 146 8.33 -8.46 -24.94
C GLN A 146 7.13 -9.18 -25.55
N PRO A 147 6.60 -8.74 -26.71
CA PRO A 147 5.48 -9.43 -27.31
C PRO A 147 5.96 -10.86 -27.40
N ALA A 148 5.31 -11.75 -26.65
CA ALA A 148 5.75 -13.12 -26.54
C ALA A 148 5.89 -13.61 -27.98
N GLY A 149 7.14 -13.77 -28.44
CA GLY A 149 7.44 -14.12 -29.81
C GLY A 149 6.67 -15.39 -30.08
N THR A 150 5.65 -15.32 -30.95
CA THR A 150 4.65 -16.39 -31.13
C THR A 150 4.25 -17.03 -29.80
N GLY A 151 3.45 -16.29 -29.00
CA GLY A 151 3.02 -16.65 -27.65
C GLY A 151 2.87 -18.16 -27.44
N ARG A 152 3.78 -18.75 -26.67
CA ARG A 152 3.64 -20.15 -26.30
C ARG A 152 2.33 -20.28 -25.52
N PRO A 153 1.45 -21.25 -25.83
CA PRO A 153 0.23 -21.50 -25.06
C PRO A 153 0.47 -21.61 -23.54
N ALA A 154 1.66 -22.06 -23.15
CA ALA A 154 2.12 -22.12 -21.77
C ALA A 154 2.15 -20.76 -21.02
N GLN A 155 2.22 -19.63 -21.73
CA GLN A 155 2.26 -18.28 -21.14
C GLN A 155 0.87 -17.64 -20.96
N SER A 156 -0.17 -18.22 -21.57
CA SER A 156 -1.55 -17.72 -21.52
C SER A 156 -2.54 -18.87 -21.34
N PRO A 157 -2.48 -19.61 -20.21
CA PRO A 157 -3.30 -20.80 -20.00
C PRO A 157 -4.81 -20.54 -20.06
N TRP A 158 -5.26 -19.32 -19.78
CA TRP A 158 -6.66 -18.92 -19.88
C TRP A 158 -7.20 -18.91 -21.31
N LEU A 159 -6.31 -18.87 -22.32
CA LEU A 159 -6.70 -18.87 -23.74
C LEU A 159 -6.81 -20.29 -24.35
N THR A 160 -6.39 -21.33 -23.63
CA THR A 160 -6.22 -22.69 -24.18
C THR A 160 -7.48 -23.26 -24.85
N ASN A 161 -8.66 -22.91 -24.34
CA ASN A 161 -9.94 -23.41 -24.83
C ASN A 161 -10.82 -22.31 -25.47
N LEU A 162 -10.23 -21.15 -25.79
CA LEU A 162 -10.97 -20.01 -26.29
C LEU A 162 -10.89 -19.97 -27.82
N GLU A 163 -12.03 -20.17 -28.49
CA GLU A 163 -12.15 -19.97 -29.92
C GLU A 163 -12.24 -18.47 -30.23
N LEU A 164 -11.08 -17.85 -30.49
CA LEU A 164 -11.02 -16.43 -30.83
C LEU A 164 -11.40 -16.20 -32.29
N SER A 165 -12.58 -15.65 -32.53
CA SER A 165 -12.97 -15.15 -33.86
C SER A 165 -12.15 -13.90 -34.19
N ARG A 166 -11.27 -13.98 -35.20
CA ARG A 166 -10.40 -12.86 -35.61
C ARG A 166 -11.15 -11.69 -36.28
N ALA A 167 -12.48 -11.72 -36.36
CA ALA A 167 -13.25 -10.74 -37.10
C ALA A 167 -13.36 -9.38 -36.38
N ASN A 168 -13.27 -9.34 -35.04
CA ASN A 168 -13.44 -8.12 -34.26
C ASN A 168 -12.53 -8.14 -33.02
N ALA A 169 -11.67 -7.12 -32.89
CA ALA A 169 -10.66 -7.04 -31.85
C ALA A 169 -11.25 -6.76 -30.46
N GLU A 170 -12.30 -5.94 -30.41
CA GLU A 170 -13.00 -5.56 -29.18
C GLU A 170 -13.73 -6.76 -28.57
N ILE A 171 -14.38 -7.58 -29.42
CA ILE A 171 -15.04 -8.84 -29.00
C ILE A 171 -14.01 -9.87 -28.56
N THR A 172 -12.87 -9.96 -29.26
CA THR A 172 -11.76 -10.84 -28.88
C THR A 172 -11.23 -10.45 -27.49
N LEU A 173 -11.04 -9.15 -27.25
CA LEU A 173 -10.59 -8.63 -25.97
C LEU A 173 -11.61 -8.87 -24.85
N ASP A 174 -12.91 -8.67 -25.11
CA ASP A 174 -13.97 -9.00 -24.16
C ASP A 174 -13.90 -10.48 -23.74
N ALA A 175 -13.78 -11.39 -24.70
CA ALA A 175 -13.66 -12.83 -24.45
C ALA A 175 -12.40 -13.18 -23.65
N GLU A 176 -11.27 -12.57 -23.97
CA GLU A 176 -10.01 -12.74 -23.24
C GLU A 176 -10.11 -12.24 -21.79
N ILE A 177 -10.71 -11.06 -21.57
CA ILE A 177 -10.92 -10.50 -20.21
C ILE A 177 -11.77 -11.47 -19.36
N ARG A 178 -12.84 -12.03 -19.93
CA ARG A 178 -13.68 -13.02 -19.23
C ARG A 178 -12.91 -14.29 -18.91
N ALA A 179 -12.16 -14.80 -19.88
CA ALA A 179 -11.36 -16.01 -19.70
C ALA A 179 -10.28 -15.83 -18.62
N LEU A 180 -9.59 -14.68 -18.62
CA LEU A 180 -8.61 -14.33 -17.59
C LEU A 180 -9.27 -14.23 -16.21
N HIS A 181 -10.38 -13.50 -16.09
CA HIS A 181 -11.12 -13.39 -14.84
C HIS A 181 -11.57 -14.74 -14.31
N GLN A 182 -12.11 -15.61 -15.17
CA GLN A 182 -12.51 -16.97 -14.79
C GLN A 182 -11.31 -17.82 -14.34
N TYR A 183 -10.17 -17.71 -15.03
CA TYR A 183 -8.95 -18.42 -14.67
C TYR A 183 -8.40 -18.00 -13.31
N LEU A 184 -8.46 -16.69 -13.01
CA LEU A 184 -7.98 -16.11 -11.75
C LEU A 184 -9.00 -16.23 -10.60
N SER A 185 -10.24 -16.64 -10.87
CA SER A 185 -11.27 -16.81 -9.84
C SER A 185 -10.97 -18.01 -8.94
N LEU A 186 -11.28 -17.90 -7.64
CA LEU A 186 -11.08 -18.99 -6.68
C LEU A 186 -11.91 -20.22 -7.06
N ARG A 187 -11.25 -21.37 -7.13
CA ARG A 187 -11.88 -22.68 -7.33
C ARG A 187 -12.46 -23.19 -6.01
N ALA A 188 -13.38 -24.15 -6.08
CA ALA A 188 -13.98 -24.78 -4.89
C ALA A 188 -12.92 -25.29 -3.90
N ARG A 189 -11.93 -26.06 -4.39
CA ARG A 189 -10.84 -26.59 -3.56
C ARG A 189 -9.98 -25.50 -2.90
N GLU A 190 -9.82 -24.35 -3.56
CA GLU A 190 -9.06 -23.22 -3.02
C GLU A 190 -9.87 -22.50 -1.94
N ARG A 191 -11.19 -22.32 -2.16
CA ARG A 191 -12.11 -21.80 -1.14
C ARG A 191 -12.12 -22.67 0.12
N ASP A 192 -12.19 -23.99 -0.03
CA ASP A 192 -12.18 -24.92 1.11
C ASP A 192 -10.86 -24.82 1.91
N ARG A 193 -9.72 -24.66 1.21
CA ARG A 193 -8.42 -24.46 1.84
C ARG A 193 -8.34 -23.13 2.59
N VAL A 194 -8.86 -22.05 2.01
CA VAL A 194 -8.93 -20.74 2.67
C VAL A 194 -9.81 -20.83 3.92
N GLU A 195 -10.95 -21.52 3.87
CA GLU A 195 -11.85 -21.67 5.03
C GLU A 195 -11.23 -22.52 6.14
N LYS A 196 -10.52 -23.58 5.78
CA LYS A 196 -9.70 -24.35 6.73
C LYS A 196 -8.64 -23.46 7.39
N LEU A 197 -7.91 -22.68 6.60
CA LEU A 197 -6.89 -21.76 7.11
C LEU A 197 -7.48 -20.68 8.04
N ARG A 198 -8.65 -20.14 7.73
CA ARG A 198 -9.39 -19.20 8.60
C ARG A 198 -9.67 -19.84 9.97
N THR A 199 -10.14 -21.09 9.97
CA THR A 199 -10.42 -21.84 11.20
C THR A 199 -9.15 -22.13 11.99
N GLU A 200 -8.05 -22.50 11.32
CA GLU A 200 -6.74 -22.72 11.94
C GLU A 200 -6.19 -21.45 12.60
N VAL A 201 -6.26 -20.31 11.90
CA VAL A 201 -5.83 -19.01 12.44
C VAL A 201 -6.70 -18.59 13.64
N ALA A 202 -8.02 -18.76 13.55
CA ALA A 202 -8.93 -18.45 14.66
C ALA A 202 -8.64 -19.33 15.89
N SER A 203 -8.35 -20.61 15.67
CA SER A 203 -7.99 -21.54 16.75
C SER A 203 -6.66 -21.15 17.40
N LEU A 204 -5.64 -20.86 16.58
CA LEU A 204 -4.31 -20.47 17.04
C LEU A 204 -4.33 -19.19 17.88
N LEU A 205 -5.16 -18.22 17.51
CA LEU A 205 -5.21 -16.91 18.17
C LEU A 205 -6.22 -16.84 19.31
N LYS A 206 -7.01 -17.89 19.57
CA LYS A 206 -8.08 -17.92 20.58
C LYS A 206 -7.64 -17.49 21.99
N THR A 207 -6.39 -17.77 22.38
CA THR A 207 -5.83 -17.43 23.70
C THR A 207 -5.10 -16.09 23.72
N VAL A 208 -4.92 -15.47 22.55
CA VAL A 208 -4.10 -14.28 22.33
C VAL A 208 -4.96 -13.05 22.15
N VAL A 209 -6.04 -13.19 21.36
CA VAL A 209 -6.95 -12.10 21.04
C VAL A 209 -8.27 -12.28 21.81
N PRO A 210 -8.90 -11.18 22.28
CA PRO A 210 -10.14 -11.26 23.05
C PRO A 210 -11.32 -11.79 22.22
N HIS A 211 -11.32 -11.49 20.92
CA HIS A 211 -12.35 -11.90 19.97
C HIS A 211 -11.71 -12.56 18.76
N ALA A 212 -12.42 -13.51 18.15
CA ALA A 212 -11.94 -14.22 16.97
C ALA A 212 -11.60 -13.22 15.83
N PRO A 213 -10.46 -13.40 15.13
CA PRO A 213 -10.13 -12.62 13.95
C PRO A 213 -11.25 -12.72 12.90
N ARG A 214 -11.63 -11.57 12.31
CA ARG A 214 -12.62 -11.53 11.21
C ARG A 214 -11.88 -11.28 9.90
N VAL A 215 -12.37 -11.85 8.81
CA VAL A 215 -11.76 -11.62 7.49
C VAL A 215 -12.28 -10.32 6.89
N ILE A 216 -11.39 -9.59 6.21
CA ILE A 216 -11.66 -8.33 5.52
C ILE A 216 -11.03 -8.35 4.12
N GLY A 217 -11.07 -7.22 3.42
CA GLY A 217 -10.43 -7.06 2.12
C GLY A 217 -11.10 -7.86 1.01
N SER A 218 -10.31 -8.28 0.01
CA SER A 218 -10.84 -8.86 -1.24
C SER A 218 -11.73 -10.10 -1.03
N HIS A 219 -11.47 -10.88 0.01
CA HIS A 219 -12.24 -12.06 0.38
C HIS A 219 -13.65 -11.77 0.90
N CYS A 220 -13.91 -10.54 1.37
CA CYS A 220 -15.24 -10.11 1.82
C CYS A 220 -15.91 -9.22 0.78
N THR A 221 -15.14 -8.46 0.00
CA THR A 221 -15.72 -7.60 -1.04
C THR A 221 -16.27 -8.41 -2.20
N GLY A 222 -15.67 -9.56 -2.54
CA GLY A 222 -16.01 -10.32 -3.75
C GLY A 222 -15.13 -10.00 -4.96
N LEU A 223 -14.04 -9.26 -4.74
CA LEU A 223 -12.96 -8.99 -5.71
C LEU A 223 -11.74 -9.90 -5.52
N VAL A 224 -11.94 -11.03 -4.84
CA VAL A 224 -10.87 -11.99 -4.54
C VAL A 224 -10.37 -12.69 -5.82
N LEU A 225 -9.06 -12.72 -6.00
CA LEU A 225 -8.38 -13.54 -7.01
C LEU A 225 -7.63 -14.69 -6.31
N ALA A 226 -7.29 -15.75 -7.04
CA ALA A 226 -6.68 -16.96 -6.47
C ALA A 226 -5.37 -16.69 -5.71
N HIS A 227 -4.66 -15.63 -6.08
CA HIS A 227 -3.43 -15.17 -5.43
C HIS A 227 -3.62 -13.94 -4.53
N SER A 228 -4.87 -13.55 -4.22
CA SER A 228 -5.14 -12.50 -3.24
C SER A 228 -4.59 -12.86 -1.86
N ASP A 229 -4.11 -11.83 -1.16
CA ASP A 229 -3.78 -11.92 0.26
C ASP A 229 -5.04 -12.19 1.10
N LEU A 230 -4.84 -12.81 2.27
CA LEU A 230 -5.88 -13.07 3.25
C LEU A 230 -5.77 -12.08 4.41
N ASP A 231 -6.64 -11.07 4.40
CA ASP A 231 -6.63 -9.98 5.36
C ASP A 231 -7.55 -10.25 6.55
N PHE A 232 -7.05 -10.02 7.76
CA PHE A 232 -7.79 -10.16 9.01
C PHE A 232 -7.84 -8.84 9.76
N ILE A 233 -9.01 -8.57 10.34
CA ILE A 233 -9.17 -7.59 11.42
C ILE A 233 -9.23 -8.31 12.75
N LEU A 234 -8.44 -7.84 13.70
CA LEU A 234 -8.42 -8.24 15.09
C LEU A 234 -9.33 -7.26 15.83
N PRO A 235 -10.54 -7.69 16.26
CA PRO A 235 -11.46 -6.80 16.94
C PRO A 235 -10.84 -6.29 18.24
N TYR A 236 -10.73 -4.96 18.34
CA TYR A 236 -10.20 -4.28 19.50
C TYR A 236 -11.21 -3.21 19.94
N GLU A 237 -11.83 -3.43 21.09
CA GLU A 237 -12.77 -2.47 21.68
C GLU A 237 -11.98 -1.37 22.39
N ASP A 238 -12.31 -0.12 22.05
CA ASP A 238 -11.76 1.02 22.75
C ASP A 238 -12.63 1.37 23.97
N PRO A 239 -12.17 1.11 25.21
CA PRO A 239 -12.96 1.39 26.41
C PRO A 239 -13.26 2.88 26.61
N SER A 240 -12.49 3.77 25.96
CA SER A 240 -12.72 5.22 26.02
C SER A 240 -13.75 5.71 24.98
N ARG A 241 -14.17 4.86 24.04
CA ARG A 241 -15.20 5.12 23.01
C ARG A 241 -16.53 4.46 23.37
N SER A 242 -16.90 4.47 24.66
CA SER A 242 -18.23 4.01 25.09
C SER A 242 -19.35 4.70 24.29
N LEU A 243 -20.44 3.95 24.05
CA LEU A 243 -21.62 4.35 23.28
C LEU A 243 -22.36 5.57 23.88
N GLU A 244 -22.10 5.90 25.14
CA GLU A 244 -22.78 6.98 25.88
C GLU A 244 -22.19 8.38 25.66
N ARG A 245 -21.10 8.54 24.91
CA ARG A 245 -20.50 9.85 24.65
C ARG A 245 -20.81 10.35 23.24
N ASP A 246 -21.40 11.55 23.16
CA ASP A 246 -21.69 12.27 21.90
C ASP A 246 -20.46 12.52 21.02
N ARG A 247 -19.26 12.50 21.62
CA ARG A 247 -18.00 12.69 20.91
C ARG A 247 -17.01 11.57 21.22
N ARG A 248 -16.89 10.62 20.29
CA ARG A 248 -15.90 9.53 20.36
C ARG A 248 -14.48 10.09 20.19
N PRO A 249 -13.50 9.76 21.07
CA PRO A 249 -12.11 10.18 20.89
C PRO A 249 -11.52 9.66 19.57
N SER A 250 -10.48 10.28 19.03
CA SER A 250 -9.90 9.85 17.74
C SER A 250 -9.41 8.38 17.79
N PRO A 251 -9.63 7.57 16.73
CA PRO A 251 -9.15 6.20 16.66
C PRO A 251 -7.64 6.13 16.42
N THR A 252 -7.03 7.25 15.99
CA THR A 252 -5.59 7.35 15.72
C THR A 252 -4.81 7.95 16.88
N ARG A 253 -5.37 7.96 18.10
CA ARG A 253 -4.64 8.52 19.25
C ARG A 253 -3.49 7.61 19.68
N PRO A 254 -2.37 8.16 20.20
CA PRO A 254 -1.18 7.37 20.53
C PRO A 254 -1.45 6.17 21.43
N GLN A 255 -2.32 6.33 22.43
CA GLN A 255 -2.69 5.26 23.38
C GLN A 255 -3.30 4.03 22.69
N ILE A 256 -4.14 4.24 21.68
CA ILE A 256 -4.78 3.16 20.91
C ILE A 256 -3.78 2.53 19.94
N GLN A 257 -2.96 3.35 19.29
CA GLN A 257 -1.88 2.84 18.44
C GLN A 257 -0.90 1.96 19.24
N ASP A 258 -0.52 2.38 20.44
CA ASP A 258 0.34 1.57 21.32
C ASP A 258 -0.34 0.26 21.73
N ALA A 259 -1.66 0.28 21.99
CA ALA A 259 -2.42 -0.93 22.29
C ALA A 259 -2.50 -1.88 21.09
N HIS A 260 -2.76 -1.36 19.89
CA HIS A 260 -2.74 -2.12 18.65
C HIS A 260 -1.38 -2.78 18.42
N ILE A 261 -0.28 -2.02 18.56
CA ILE A 261 1.08 -2.56 18.42
C ILE A 261 1.36 -3.65 19.45
N ARG A 262 0.91 -3.49 20.70
CA ARG A 262 1.04 -4.54 21.73
C ARG A 262 0.30 -5.81 21.35
N LEU A 263 -0.94 -5.70 20.87
CA LEU A 263 -1.73 -6.85 20.41
C LEU A 263 -1.07 -7.53 19.21
N LEU A 264 -0.65 -6.77 18.20
CA LEU A 264 0.07 -7.30 17.03
C LEU A 264 1.37 -8.00 17.42
N ARG A 265 2.10 -7.53 18.43
CA ARG A 265 3.29 -8.23 18.96
C ARG A 265 2.95 -9.55 19.64
N GLN A 266 1.80 -9.63 20.33
CA GLN A 266 1.34 -10.89 20.92
C GLN A 266 0.97 -11.90 19.83
N VAL A 267 0.23 -11.46 18.80
CA VAL A 267 -0.10 -12.27 17.62
C VAL A 267 1.16 -12.70 16.88
N GLN A 268 2.12 -11.79 16.65
CA GLN A 268 3.40 -12.10 16.04
C GLN A 268 4.11 -13.24 16.78
N ARG A 269 4.17 -13.19 18.11
CA ARG A 269 4.77 -14.26 18.90
C ARG A 269 4.01 -15.57 18.69
N ALA A 270 2.68 -15.57 18.77
CA ALA A 270 1.88 -16.77 18.57
C ALA A 270 2.13 -17.44 17.21
N LEU A 271 2.19 -16.64 16.13
CA LEU A 271 2.51 -17.15 14.79
C LEU A 271 3.94 -17.70 14.72
N GLN A 272 4.92 -17.03 15.34
CA GLN A 272 6.33 -17.46 15.37
C GLN A 272 6.57 -18.75 16.18
N HIS A 273 5.69 -19.12 17.11
CA HIS A 273 5.79 -20.39 17.85
C HIS A 273 5.28 -21.59 17.04
N THR A 274 4.73 -21.35 15.85
CA THR A 274 4.29 -22.41 14.95
C THR A 274 5.21 -22.51 13.74
N ASP A 275 5.37 -23.72 13.24
CA ASP A 275 6.16 -24.08 12.07
C ASP A 275 5.33 -24.05 10.77
N ILE A 276 4.23 -23.32 10.73
CA ILE A 276 3.41 -23.17 9.53
C ILE A 276 3.46 -21.75 8.96
N PHE A 277 4.10 -20.80 9.65
CA PHE A 277 4.24 -19.42 9.20
C PHE A 277 5.71 -18.99 9.06
N ASP A 278 6.00 -18.31 7.95
CA ASP A 278 7.29 -17.67 7.68
C ASP A 278 7.13 -16.15 7.58
N ASN A 279 8.28 -15.45 7.58
CA ASN A 279 8.36 -14.01 7.31
C ASN A 279 7.43 -13.13 8.17
N VAL A 280 7.21 -13.52 9.43
CA VAL A 280 6.32 -12.82 10.36
C VAL A 280 6.90 -11.45 10.74
N LYS A 281 6.34 -10.36 10.22
CA LYS A 281 6.86 -8.99 10.36
C LYS A 281 5.75 -7.97 10.61
N ILE A 282 5.99 -7.07 11.57
CA ILE A 282 5.15 -5.89 11.78
C ILE A 282 5.64 -4.76 10.85
N SER A 283 4.72 -4.13 10.15
CA SER A 283 4.94 -3.03 9.22
C SER A 283 4.18 -1.77 9.66
N ASP A 284 4.64 -0.62 9.16
CA ASP A 284 4.11 0.74 9.32
C ASP A 284 3.98 1.24 10.78
N LYS A 285 4.41 2.48 11.01
CA LYS A 285 4.21 3.16 12.31
C LYS A 285 2.86 3.88 12.39
N ARG A 286 2.30 4.29 11.25
CA ARG A 286 1.06 5.08 11.21
C ARG A 286 -0.18 4.19 11.29
N ASN A 287 -0.22 3.14 10.47
CA ASN A 287 -1.25 2.10 10.47
C ASN A 287 -0.58 0.73 10.69
N PRO A 288 -0.26 0.38 11.94
CA PRO A 288 0.50 -0.83 12.22
C PRO A 288 -0.26 -2.06 11.75
N SER A 289 0.43 -2.91 10.99
CA SER A 289 -0.09 -4.19 10.51
C SER A 289 0.95 -5.29 10.70
N LEU A 290 0.48 -6.52 10.85
CA LEU A 290 1.34 -7.71 10.91
C LEU A 290 1.16 -8.52 9.64
N SER A 291 2.25 -8.91 9.02
CA SER A 291 2.28 -9.79 7.84
C SER A 291 2.92 -11.13 8.19
N ALA A 292 2.38 -12.23 7.65
CA ALA A 292 2.92 -13.57 7.81
C ALA A 292 2.60 -14.42 6.57
N ARG A 293 3.54 -15.23 6.09
CA ARG A 293 3.30 -16.14 4.96
C ARG A 293 2.97 -17.53 5.47
N HIS A 294 1.83 -18.08 5.08
CA HIS A 294 1.46 -19.45 5.41
C HIS A 294 2.20 -20.44 4.50
N ARG A 295 3.08 -21.27 5.08
CA ARG A 295 3.97 -22.18 4.33
C ARG A 295 3.23 -23.15 3.41
N PRO A 296 2.19 -23.90 3.87
CA PRO A 296 1.50 -24.86 3.02
C PRO A 296 0.78 -24.28 1.80
N THR A 297 0.24 -23.06 1.91
CA THR A 297 -0.55 -22.44 0.82
C THR A 297 0.23 -21.37 0.05
N GLY A 298 1.32 -20.84 0.60
CA GLY A 298 2.05 -19.70 0.06
C GLY A 298 1.36 -18.35 0.23
N LEU A 299 0.13 -18.32 0.77
CA LEU A 299 -0.65 -17.09 0.94
C LEU A 299 0.01 -16.15 1.96
N LEU A 300 -0.03 -14.85 1.64
CA LEU A 300 0.30 -13.80 2.59
C LEU A 300 -0.93 -13.46 3.42
N LEU A 301 -0.79 -13.52 4.73
CA LEU A 301 -1.79 -13.12 5.69
C LEU A 301 -1.41 -11.76 6.24
N GLN A 302 -2.38 -10.86 6.32
CA GLN A 302 -2.20 -9.55 6.92
C GLN A 302 -3.18 -9.38 8.09
N PHE A 303 -2.71 -8.81 9.19
CA PHE A 303 -3.51 -8.60 10.39
C PHE A 303 -3.50 -7.12 10.77
N TYR A 304 -4.69 -6.59 10.97
CA TYR A 304 -4.96 -5.21 11.33
C TYR A 304 -5.73 -5.17 12.64
N CYS A 305 -5.58 -4.12 13.43
CA CYS A 305 -6.44 -3.89 14.60
C CYS A 305 -7.51 -2.85 14.25
N GLY A 306 -8.74 -3.10 14.67
CA GLY A 306 -9.85 -2.16 14.52
C GLY A 306 -11.10 -2.62 15.26
N GLU A 307 -12.10 -1.74 15.35
CA GLU A 307 -13.35 -2.01 16.07
C GLU A 307 -14.25 -2.94 15.24
N ASP A 308 -14.50 -2.57 13.98
CA ASP A 308 -15.46 -3.22 13.09
C ASP A 308 -14.91 -3.44 11.68
N ILE A 309 -15.65 -4.23 10.88
CA ILE A 309 -15.34 -4.43 9.46
C ILE A 309 -15.34 -3.05 8.77
N PRO A 310 -14.30 -2.73 7.95
CA PRO A 310 -14.23 -1.47 7.24
C PRO A 310 -15.48 -1.22 6.37
N ALA A 311 -16.09 -0.03 6.51
CA ALA A 311 -17.30 0.36 5.77
C ALA A 311 -17.16 0.25 4.24
N ILE A 312 -15.94 0.40 3.72
CA ILE A 312 -15.62 0.18 2.30
C ILE A 312 -16.03 -1.20 1.78
N THR A 313 -16.11 -2.20 2.66
CA THR A 313 -16.54 -3.55 2.31
C THR A 313 -17.98 -3.57 1.81
N GLU A 314 -18.88 -2.88 2.51
CA GLU A 314 -20.30 -2.79 2.16
C GLU A 314 -20.48 -2.03 0.85
N TYR A 315 -19.85 -0.86 0.72
CA TYR A 315 -19.87 -0.08 -0.52
C TYR A 315 -19.39 -0.89 -1.74
N LEU A 316 -18.30 -1.65 -1.61
CA LEU A 316 -17.79 -2.47 -2.72
C LEU A 316 -18.69 -3.65 -3.05
N GLN A 317 -19.45 -4.19 -2.08
CA GLN A 317 -20.45 -5.22 -2.35
C GLN A 317 -21.64 -4.64 -3.12
N ASP A 318 -22.11 -3.47 -2.73
CA ASP A 318 -23.19 -2.76 -3.41
C ASP A 318 -22.80 -2.38 -4.84
N TYR A 319 -21.59 -1.85 -5.04
CA TYR A 319 -21.10 -1.52 -6.38
C TYR A 319 -20.90 -2.75 -7.27
N GLN A 320 -20.62 -3.93 -6.71
CA GLN A 320 -20.59 -5.16 -7.50
C GLN A 320 -21.97 -5.61 -7.94
N ALA A 321 -22.99 -5.39 -7.10
CA ALA A 321 -24.37 -5.67 -7.47
C ALA A 321 -24.84 -4.70 -8.56
N GLU A 322 -24.48 -3.42 -8.46
CA GLU A 322 -24.82 -2.38 -9.45
C GLU A 322 -24.04 -2.54 -10.76
N TYR A 323 -22.74 -2.86 -10.68
CA TYR A 323 -21.86 -2.98 -11.84
C TYR A 323 -21.15 -4.36 -11.91
N PRO A 324 -21.80 -5.38 -12.51
CA PRO A 324 -21.19 -6.70 -12.66
C PRO A 324 -19.86 -6.71 -13.44
N ALA A 325 -19.64 -5.71 -14.31
CA ALA A 325 -18.39 -5.50 -15.04
C ALA A 325 -17.19 -5.18 -14.13
N LEU A 326 -17.43 -4.73 -12.90
CA LEU A 326 -16.38 -4.38 -11.94
C LEU A 326 -15.40 -5.54 -11.69
N ARG A 327 -15.89 -6.78 -11.52
CA ARG A 327 -15.02 -7.94 -11.23
C ARG A 327 -14.03 -8.25 -12.35
N PRO A 328 -14.49 -8.48 -13.61
CA PRO A 328 -13.56 -8.76 -14.70
C PRO A 328 -12.63 -7.58 -15.00
N LEU A 329 -13.12 -6.33 -14.95
CA LEU A 329 -12.28 -5.15 -15.16
C LEU A 329 -11.23 -4.97 -14.06
N TYR A 330 -11.61 -5.20 -12.80
CA TYR A 330 -10.67 -5.19 -11.67
C TYR A 330 -9.59 -6.27 -11.87
N ALA A 331 -9.97 -7.49 -12.23
CA ALA A 331 -9.04 -8.60 -12.41
C ALA A 331 -7.98 -8.32 -13.49
N VAL A 332 -8.41 -7.87 -14.68
CA VAL A 332 -7.47 -7.55 -15.77
C VAL A 332 -6.60 -6.33 -15.43
N THR A 333 -7.18 -5.28 -14.85
CA THR A 333 -6.43 -4.07 -14.48
C THR A 333 -5.41 -4.36 -13.38
N ARG A 334 -5.82 -5.13 -12.37
CA ARG A 334 -4.92 -5.59 -11.31
C ARG A 334 -3.76 -6.40 -11.87
N THR A 335 -4.06 -7.40 -12.72
CA THR A 335 -3.03 -8.24 -13.35
C THR A 335 -2.05 -7.40 -14.19
N LEU A 336 -2.57 -6.41 -14.93
CA LEU A 336 -1.77 -5.49 -15.73
C LEU A 336 -0.81 -4.64 -14.87
N LEU A 337 -1.27 -4.17 -13.72
CA LEU A 337 -0.47 -3.39 -12.78
C LEU A 337 0.53 -4.26 -12.00
N GLU A 338 0.13 -5.47 -11.59
CA GLU A 338 1.01 -6.46 -10.95
C GLU A 338 2.18 -6.84 -11.87
N ALA A 339 1.91 -7.11 -13.16
CA ALA A 339 2.94 -7.42 -14.15
C ALA A 339 3.97 -6.29 -14.34
N ARG A 340 3.61 -5.05 -14.00
CA ARG A 340 4.51 -3.88 -14.03
C ARG A 340 5.07 -3.48 -12.66
N GLY A 341 4.77 -4.24 -11.60
CA GLY A 341 5.17 -3.90 -10.24
C GLY A 341 4.52 -2.63 -9.67
N LEU A 342 3.35 -2.23 -10.21
CA LEU A 342 2.60 -1.03 -9.84
C LEU A 342 1.42 -1.29 -8.90
N PHE A 343 1.28 -2.52 -8.40
CA PHE A 343 0.21 -2.95 -7.50
C PHE A 343 0.77 -3.56 -6.21
N GLY A 344 0.11 -3.32 -5.07
CA GLY A 344 0.44 -3.94 -3.79
C GLY A 344 0.99 -2.99 -2.73
N SER A 345 1.87 -3.50 -1.86
CA SER A 345 2.34 -2.86 -0.62
C SER A 345 3.66 -2.07 -0.75
N SER A 346 4.13 -1.82 -1.97
CA SER A 346 5.25 -0.90 -2.21
C SER A 346 4.83 0.55 -1.96
N GLN A 347 5.78 1.41 -1.56
CA GLN A 347 5.52 2.83 -1.28
C GLN A 347 4.96 3.62 -2.47
N ALA A 348 5.03 3.08 -3.69
CA ALA A 348 4.58 3.72 -4.92
C ALA A 348 3.52 2.92 -5.72
N SER A 349 2.88 1.92 -5.11
CA SER A 349 1.88 1.09 -5.78
C SER A 349 0.43 1.44 -5.40
N VAL A 350 -0.50 1.09 -6.29
CA VAL A 350 -1.94 1.20 -6.03
C VAL A 350 -2.38 0.04 -5.15
N GLY A 351 -3.11 0.34 -4.08
CA GLY A 351 -3.72 -0.66 -3.20
C GLY A 351 -4.99 -1.28 -3.79
N PRO A 352 -5.45 -2.44 -3.28
CA PRO A 352 -6.61 -3.16 -3.81
C PRO A 352 -7.90 -2.34 -3.78
N ASP A 353 -8.20 -1.68 -2.66
CA ASP A 353 -9.43 -0.90 -2.51
C ASP A 353 -9.40 0.37 -3.38
N ALA A 354 -8.25 1.04 -3.45
CA ALA A 354 -8.08 2.21 -4.31
C ALA A 354 -8.28 1.85 -5.78
N LEU A 355 -7.72 0.73 -6.25
CA LEU A 355 -7.93 0.24 -7.60
C LEU A 355 -9.42 -0.07 -7.85
N ALA A 356 -10.07 -0.77 -6.93
CA ALA A 356 -11.49 -1.08 -7.04
C ALA A 356 -12.33 0.20 -7.18
N MET A 357 -12.07 1.20 -6.34
CA MET A 357 -12.79 2.46 -6.40
C MET A 357 -12.52 3.27 -7.67
N LEU A 358 -11.31 3.24 -8.23
CA LEU A 358 -11.04 3.86 -9.54
C LEU A 358 -11.87 3.21 -10.66
N VAL A 359 -11.99 1.88 -10.65
CA VAL A 359 -12.81 1.15 -11.63
C VAL A 359 -14.28 1.49 -11.42
N VAL A 360 -14.78 1.52 -10.17
CA VAL A 360 -16.16 1.92 -9.86
C VAL A 360 -16.44 3.35 -10.33
N ALA A 361 -15.57 4.30 -10.00
CA ALA A 361 -15.74 5.71 -10.39
C ALA A 361 -15.85 5.85 -11.91
N PHE A 362 -15.00 5.14 -12.65
CA PHE A 362 -15.07 5.09 -14.12
C PHE A 362 -16.41 4.51 -14.61
N LEU A 363 -16.86 3.40 -14.03
CA LEU A 363 -18.12 2.76 -14.40
C LEU A 363 -19.32 3.67 -14.14
N LYS A 364 -19.37 4.35 -12.98
CA LYS A 364 -20.42 5.31 -12.64
C LYS A 364 -20.42 6.53 -13.57
N MET A 365 -19.25 7.09 -13.89
CA MET A 365 -19.12 8.24 -14.81
C MET A 365 -19.51 7.88 -16.25
N ASN A 366 -19.45 6.60 -16.62
CA ASN A 366 -19.78 6.11 -17.95
C ASN A 366 -21.04 5.23 -17.94
N HIS A 367 -21.93 5.42 -16.95
CA HIS A 367 -23.16 4.66 -16.85
C HIS A 367 -23.98 4.78 -18.14
N GLY A 368 -24.40 3.65 -18.71
CA GLY A 368 -25.16 3.60 -19.97
C GLY A 368 -24.36 3.88 -21.25
N ARG A 369 -23.07 4.25 -21.17
CA ARG A 369 -22.24 4.54 -22.35
C ARG A 369 -21.93 3.30 -23.20
N PHE A 370 -21.87 2.13 -22.56
CA PHE A 370 -21.42 0.89 -23.19
C PHE A 370 -22.60 -0.09 -23.31
N PRO A 371 -23.41 -0.01 -24.38
CA PRO A 371 -24.55 -0.90 -24.56
C PRO A 371 -24.10 -2.30 -24.98
N GLY A 372 -24.88 -3.30 -24.59
CA GLY A 372 -24.74 -4.67 -25.08
C GLY A 372 -23.89 -5.61 -24.20
N PRO A 373 -23.96 -6.93 -24.48
CA PRO A 373 -23.42 -7.97 -23.61
C PRO A 373 -21.89 -8.10 -23.64
N ASN A 374 -21.24 -7.65 -24.72
CA ASN A 374 -19.80 -7.87 -25.00
C ASN A 374 -19.01 -6.57 -24.97
N SER A 375 -19.28 -5.72 -23.98
CA SER A 375 -18.69 -4.39 -23.89
C SER A 375 -17.49 -4.29 -22.94
N LEU A 376 -16.99 -5.39 -22.37
CA LEU A 376 -15.83 -5.35 -21.46
C LEU A 376 -14.55 -4.92 -22.17
N GLY A 377 -14.38 -5.31 -23.44
CA GLY A 377 -13.25 -4.86 -24.25
C GLY A 377 -13.23 -3.35 -24.39
N ASP A 378 -14.35 -2.77 -24.83
CA ASP A 378 -14.53 -1.32 -24.96
C ASP A 378 -14.39 -0.58 -23.62
N GLN A 379 -15.02 -1.11 -22.56
CA GLN A 379 -14.93 -0.55 -21.22
C GLN A 379 -13.49 -0.54 -20.70
N PHE A 380 -12.73 -1.61 -20.93
CA PHE A 380 -11.34 -1.71 -20.50
C PHE A 380 -10.45 -0.74 -21.28
N LEU A 381 -10.59 -0.66 -22.60
CA LEU A 381 -9.83 0.29 -23.42
C LEU A 381 -10.14 1.73 -23.01
N ALA A 382 -11.42 2.06 -22.78
CA ALA A 382 -11.83 3.37 -22.32
C ALA A 382 -11.34 3.67 -20.88
N LEU A 383 -11.30 2.68 -19.99
CA LEU A 383 -10.71 2.82 -18.64
C LEU A 383 -9.22 3.17 -18.73
N LEU A 384 -8.46 2.44 -19.55
CA LEU A 384 -7.04 2.70 -19.78
C LEU A 384 -6.82 4.06 -20.41
N GLN A 385 -7.63 4.44 -21.40
CA GLN A 385 -7.54 5.76 -22.02
C GLN A 385 -7.85 6.87 -21.01
N PHE A 386 -8.90 6.70 -20.20
CA PHE A 386 -9.33 7.68 -19.22
C PHE A 386 -8.22 7.97 -18.20
N TYR A 387 -7.73 6.94 -17.49
CA TYR A 387 -6.70 7.14 -16.47
C TYR A 387 -5.26 7.24 -17.01
N GLY A 388 -5.00 6.71 -18.20
CA GLY A 388 -3.68 6.74 -18.82
C GLY A 388 -3.39 8.02 -19.60
N THR A 389 -4.41 8.71 -20.12
CA THR A 389 -4.22 9.87 -21.02
C THR A 389 -5.11 11.07 -20.73
N GLN A 390 -6.35 10.87 -20.25
CA GLN A 390 -7.32 11.96 -20.15
C GLN A 390 -7.31 12.65 -18.76
N VAL A 391 -7.00 11.91 -17.71
CA VAL A 391 -7.03 12.41 -16.32
C VAL A 391 -5.63 12.63 -15.78
N ASP A 392 -5.32 13.87 -15.39
CA ASP A 392 -4.11 14.17 -14.62
C ASP A 392 -4.32 13.89 -13.12
N LEU A 393 -4.01 12.66 -12.71
CA LEU A 393 -4.07 12.23 -11.32
C LEU A 393 -3.07 12.98 -10.41
N LYS A 394 -2.13 13.76 -10.96
CA LYS A 394 -1.24 14.62 -10.16
C LYS A 394 -1.94 15.88 -9.66
N SER A 395 -2.93 16.40 -10.38
CA SER A 395 -3.66 17.63 -10.00
C SER A 395 -5.09 17.37 -9.55
N VAL A 396 -5.70 16.28 -10.01
CA VAL A 396 -7.12 15.96 -9.82
C VAL A 396 -7.30 14.77 -8.86
N GLY A 397 -8.36 14.81 -8.06
CA GLY A 397 -8.86 13.70 -7.25
C GLY A 397 -10.07 13.03 -7.93
N VAL A 398 -10.31 11.76 -7.60
CA VAL A 398 -11.42 10.96 -8.14
C VAL A 398 -12.39 10.66 -7.00
N ALA A 399 -13.67 10.96 -7.20
CA ALA A 399 -14.74 10.67 -6.27
C ALA A 399 -15.68 9.62 -6.89
N VAL A 400 -16.06 8.63 -6.08
CA VAL A 400 -17.06 7.62 -6.45
C VAL A 400 -18.46 8.14 -6.15
N ASP A 401 -18.61 8.93 -5.09
CA ASP A 401 -19.91 9.47 -4.67
C ASP A 401 -19.84 10.94 -4.18
N PRO A 402 -20.46 11.91 -4.88
CA PRO A 402 -21.02 11.76 -6.23
C PRO A 402 -19.92 11.43 -7.25
N PRO A 403 -20.22 10.64 -8.31
CA PRO A 403 -19.21 10.23 -9.28
C PRO A 403 -18.69 11.45 -10.05
N GLY A 404 -17.39 11.73 -9.90
CA GLY A 404 -16.77 12.86 -10.59
C GLY A 404 -15.28 13.02 -10.33
N LEU A 405 -14.71 13.97 -11.06
CA LEU A 405 -13.36 14.48 -10.82
C LEU A 405 -13.46 15.76 -10.00
N PHE A 406 -12.52 15.97 -9.09
CA PHE A 406 -12.47 17.19 -8.27
C PHE A 406 -11.05 17.74 -8.18
N SER A 407 -10.93 19.06 -8.15
CA SER A 407 -9.66 19.78 -8.00
C SER A 407 -9.87 21.01 -7.11
N THR A 408 -8.78 21.70 -6.79
CA THR A 408 -8.86 22.94 -6.01
C THR A 408 -9.74 23.98 -6.70
N ASP A 409 -9.66 24.05 -8.04
CA ASP A 409 -10.34 25.07 -8.84
C ASP A 409 -11.82 24.73 -9.08
N MET A 410 -12.18 23.44 -9.00
CA MET A 410 -13.55 22.96 -9.17
C MET A 410 -14.39 23.05 -7.89
N LEU A 411 -13.75 23.18 -6.72
CA LEU A 411 -14.48 23.31 -5.46
C LEU A 411 -14.97 24.76 -5.28
N PRO A 412 -16.27 24.98 -5.04
CA PRO A 412 -16.77 26.33 -4.79
C PRO A 412 -16.05 26.93 -3.58
N VAL A 413 -15.66 28.20 -3.70
CA VAL A 413 -15.14 28.99 -2.58
C VAL A 413 -16.23 29.04 -1.52
N ALA A 414 -16.03 28.34 -0.41
CA ALA A 414 -17.06 28.21 0.62
C ALA A 414 -17.44 29.60 1.16
N ARG A 415 -18.65 30.05 0.82
CA ARG A 415 -19.32 31.17 1.47
C ARG A 415 -20.26 30.58 2.52
N GLY A 416 -19.76 30.30 3.71
CA GLY A 416 -20.60 29.91 4.85
C GLY A 416 -21.19 28.48 4.83
N ALA A 417 -22.18 28.27 5.70
CA ALA A 417 -22.65 27.01 6.30
C ALA A 417 -23.26 25.93 5.36
N ASP A 418 -23.22 26.11 4.04
CA ASP A 418 -23.88 25.24 3.05
C ASP A 418 -22.97 24.15 2.46
N GLU A 419 -21.77 23.93 3.01
CA GLU A 419 -20.86 22.92 2.49
C GLU A 419 -21.33 21.49 2.80
N THR A 420 -21.64 20.74 1.76
CA THR A 420 -22.05 19.34 1.86
C THR A 420 -20.94 18.46 2.47
N ALA A 421 -21.30 17.29 3.01
CA ALA A 421 -20.33 16.38 3.61
C ALA A 421 -19.24 15.90 2.63
N HIS A 422 -19.61 15.62 1.37
CA HIS A 422 -18.64 15.16 0.36
C HIS A 422 -17.67 16.27 -0.05
N GLN A 423 -18.12 17.53 -0.18
CA GLN A 423 -17.24 18.68 -0.45
C GLN A 423 -16.23 18.90 0.67
N ARG A 424 -16.67 18.78 1.94
CA ARG A 424 -15.76 18.81 3.10
C ARG A 424 -14.71 17.72 3.02
N GLY A 425 -15.11 16.50 2.64
CA GLY A 425 -14.20 15.38 2.39
C GLY A 425 -13.17 15.70 1.31
N GLN A 426 -13.62 16.11 0.13
CA GLN A 426 -12.77 16.46 -1.02
C GLN A 426 -11.75 17.55 -0.66
N ARG A 427 -12.20 18.59 0.06
CA ARG A 427 -11.33 19.67 0.54
C ARG A 427 -10.31 19.19 1.57
N SER A 428 -10.72 18.31 2.49
CA SER A 428 -9.81 17.67 3.45
C SER A 428 -8.69 16.91 2.73
N LEU A 429 -9.03 16.13 1.71
CA LEU A 429 -8.04 15.38 0.91
C LEU A 429 -7.07 16.30 0.15
N ILE A 430 -7.59 17.36 -0.49
CA ILE A 430 -6.75 18.36 -1.16
C ILE A 430 -5.79 19.03 -0.16
N ASN A 431 -6.29 19.39 1.03
CA ASN A 431 -5.47 19.99 2.07
C ASN A 431 -4.41 19.02 2.60
N VAL A 432 -4.73 17.73 2.74
CA VAL A 432 -3.75 16.70 3.10
C VAL A 432 -2.66 16.59 2.03
N LYS A 433 -3.04 16.52 0.75
CA LYS A 433 -2.10 16.48 -0.38
C LYS A 433 -1.19 17.72 -0.39
N ARG A 434 -1.75 18.91 -0.22
CA ARG A 434 -1.00 20.17 -0.14
C ARG A 434 -0.05 20.21 1.05
N THR A 435 -0.51 19.79 2.22
CA THR A 435 0.29 19.77 3.45
C THR A 435 1.45 18.78 3.32
N ALA A 436 1.21 17.62 2.71
CA ALA A 436 2.21 16.61 2.49
C ALA A 436 3.27 17.07 1.47
N ALA A 437 2.84 17.66 0.35
CA ALA A 437 3.74 18.30 -0.63
C ALA A 437 4.60 19.41 0.00
N GLY A 438 4.00 20.27 0.84
CA GLY A 438 4.72 21.32 1.57
C GLY A 438 5.73 20.79 2.60
N LYS A 439 5.56 19.55 3.07
CA LYS A 439 6.49 18.84 3.97
C LYS A 439 7.52 17.97 3.23
N LEU A 440 7.58 18.05 1.89
CA LEU A 440 8.36 17.16 1.01
C LEU A 440 8.05 15.66 1.21
N ASN A 441 6.92 15.36 1.85
CA ASN A 441 6.38 14.01 1.96
C ASN A 441 5.39 13.85 0.81
N MET A 442 5.82 13.37 -0.36
CA MET A 442 4.88 13.10 -1.45
C MET A 442 3.92 11.99 -1.00
N PRO A 443 2.63 12.26 -0.75
CA PRO A 443 1.70 11.18 -0.45
C PRO A 443 1.38 10.52 -1.79
N LEU A 444 1.91 9.32 -2.01
CA LEU A 444 1.50 8.44 -3.10
C LEU A 444 0.14 7.76 -2.81
N PHE A 445 -0.69 8.39 -1.98
CA PHE A 445 -2.02 7.90 -1.66
C PHE A 445 -3.02 8.49 -2.66
N ILE A 446 -3.62 7.61 -3.46
CA ILE A 446 -4.88 7.89 -4.12
C ILE A 446 -5.92 7.89 -3.00
N PHE A 447 -6.33 9.09 -2.58
CA PHE A 447 -7.47 9.23 -1.70
C PHE A 447 -8.72 9.15 -2.55
N VAL A 448 -9.44 8.04 -2.44
CA VAL A 448 -10.76 7.89 -3.04
C VAL A 448 -11.80 8.10 -1.96
N LEU A 449 -12.78 8.96 -2.25
CA LEU A 449 -14.01 9.13 -1.47
C LEU A 449 -15.13 8.35 -2.13
#